data_AF-A0A9E5DEZ5-F1
#
_entry.id   AF-A0A9E5DEZ5-F1
#
_cell.length_a   1.000
_cell.length_b   1.000
_cell.length_c   1.000
_cell.angle_alpha   90.00
_cell.angle_beta   90.00
_cell.angle_gamma   90.00
#
_symmetry.space_group_name_H-M   'P 1'
#
loop_
_entity.id
_entity.type
_entity.pdbx_description
1 polymer ?
#
loop_
_entity_poly.entity_id
_entity_poly.type
_entity_poly.pdbx_seq_one_letter_code
_entity_poly.pdbx_strand_id
1 'polypeptide(L)'
;MLNEIRNQLRQLNEKILSHPFIKQLEEKRISLEKALELFRQEWYIVNHDVRSIAIMFSRAQYEEELEFFYKALQGDYNALWLLKPIIKDQEIKPNPVSTAYTHYLAWLALYANSGEQAIALTVNLPVWAENTRRVADALEKNYNFTQTQFLRAFSIDPKFEELAERIASRYRGRYYEIAYTIQSYELMFWDSLIS
;
A
#
# COMPACT_ATOMS: atom_id res chain seq x y z
N MET A 1 -8.24 -18.19 -2.89
CA MET A 1 -8.94 -17.09 -3.60
C MET A 1 -7.98 -15.96 -4.01
N LEU A 2 -7.15 -15.42 -3.10
CA LEU A 2 -6.18 -14.35 -3.38
C LEU A 2 -5.25 -14.70 -4.54
N ASN A 3 -4.70 -15.92 -4.55
CA ASN A 3 -3.82 -16.37 -5.64
C ASN A 3 -4.52 -16.40 -7.00
N GLU A 4 -5.80 -16.77 -7.05
CA GLU A 4 -6.59 -16.77 -8.28
C GLU A 4 -6.82 -15.35 -8.78
N ILE A 5 -7.20 -14.43 -7.89
CA ILE A 5 -7.36 -13.00 -8.19
C ILE A 5 -6.03 -12.41 -8.70
N ARG A 6 -4.92 -12.66 -8.00
CA ARG A 6 -3.58 -12.19 -8.40
C ARG A 6 -3.15 -12.75 -9.75
N ASN A 7 -3.49 -14.00 -10.05
CA ASN A 7 -3.24 -14.59 -11.36
C ASN A 7 -4.07 -13.92 -12.47
N GLN A 8 -5.33 -13.58 -12.20
CA GLN A 8 -6.15 -12.80 -13.15
C GLN A 8 -5.62 -11.37 -13.34
N LEU A 9 -4.98 -10.79 -12.33
CA LEU A 9 -4.35 -9.47 -12.38
C LEU A 9 -2.90 -9.49 -12.87
N ARG A 10 -2.39 -10.64 -13.33
CA ARG A 10 -0.96 -10.80 -13.66
C ARG A 10 -0.41 -9.74 -14.61
N GLN A 11 -1.13 -9.39 -15.67
CA GLN A 11 -0.68 -8.37 -16.61
C GLN A 11 -0.55 -6.98 -15.97
N LEU A 12 -1.46 -6.63 -15.05
CA LEU A 12 -1.41 -5.38 -14.31
C LEU A 12 -0.25 -5.39 -13.30
N ASN A 13 -0.06 -6.51 -12.59
CA ASN A 13 1.05 -6.70 -11.66
C ASN A 13 2.40 -6.58 -12.39
N GLU A 14 2.54 -7.17 -13.58
CA GLU A 14 3.76 -7.07 -14.40
C GLU A 14 4.06 -5.62 -14.82
N LYS A 15 3.05 -4.81 -15.14
CA LYS A 15 3.23 -3.38 -15.45
C LYS A 15 3.77 -2.61 -14.24
N ILE A 16 3.25 -2.89 -13.05
CA ILE A 16 3.65 -2.23 -11.81
C ILE A 16 5.05 -2.67 -11.38
N LEU A 17 5.36 -3.98 -11.47
CA LEU A 17 6.69 -4.51 -11.16
C LEU A 17 7.74 -4.00 -12.15
N SER A 18 7.38 -3.71 -13.40
CA SER A 18 8.32 -3.21 -14.42
C SER A 18 8.28 -1.69 -14.61
N HIS A 19 7.68 -0.97 -13.65
CA HIS A 19 7.35 0.45 -13.79
C HIS A 19 8.57 1.34 -14.05
N PRO A 20 8.49 2.34 -14.97
CA PRO A 20 9.66 3.13 -15.34
C PRO A 20 10.26 3.97 -14.21
N PHE A 21 9.48 4.38 -13.20
CA PHE A 21 9.98 5.12 -12.04
C PHE A 21 11.09 4.34 -11.33
N ILE A 22 10.84 3.05 -11.08
CA ILE A 22 11.74 2.18 -10.34
C ILE A 22 13.01 1.94 -11.17
N LYS A 23 12.87 1.67 -12.46
CA LYS A 23 14.01 1.52 -13.38
C LYS A 23 14.87 2.79 -13.42
N GLN A 24 14.25 3.95 -13.56
CA GLN A 24 14.97 5.22 -13.59
C GLN A 24 15.69 5.51 -12.26
N LEU A 25 15.12 5.12 -11.13
CA LEU A 25 15.77 5.22 -9.83
C LEU A 25 16.98 4.27 -9.71
N GLU A 26 16.82 3.01 -10.14
CA GLU A 26 17.88 2.00 -10.17
C GLU A 26 19.05 2.41 -11.09
N GLU A 27 18.76 3.13 -12.18
CA GLU A 27 19.73 3.63 -13.15
C GLU A 27 20.23 5.06 -12.85
N LYS A 28 19.80 5.65 -11.72
CA LYS A 28 20.14 7.01 -11.29
C LYS A 28 19.78 8.10 -12.33
N ARG A 29 18.68 7.92 -13.05
CA ARG A 29 18.15 8.85 -14.07
C ARG A 29 17.20 9.91 -13.51
N ILE A 30 16.75 9.77 -12.25
CA ILE A 30 15.98 10.80 -11.53
C ILE A 30 16.79 11.39 -10.37
N SER A 31 16.46 12.61 -9.94
CA SER A 31 17.10 13.23 -8.78
C SER A 31 16.65 12.57 -7.47
N LEU A 32 17.48 12.69 -6.42
CA LEU A 32 17.08 12.26 -5.07
C LEU A 32 15.79 12.99 -4.65
N GLU A 33 15.71 14.30 -4.91
CA GLU A 33 14.54 15.11 -4.57
C GLU A 33 13.24 14.57 -5.20
N LYS A 34 13.29 14.15 -6.46
CA LYS A 34 12.14 13.51 -7.13
C LYS A 34 11.82 12.15 -6.50
N ALA A 35 12.84 11.37 -6.14
CA ALA A 35 12.64 10.09 -5.46
C ALA A 35 12.00 10.25 -4.07
N LEU A 36 12.35 11.33 -3.35
CA LEU A 36 11.81 11.62 -2.02
C LEU A 36 10.34 12.04 -2.04
N GLU A 37 9.78 12.38 -3.20
CA GLU A 37 8.35 12.66 -3.36
C GLU A 37 7.48 11.49 -2.92
N LEU A 38 7.95 10.25 -3.13
CA LEU A 38 7.31 9.04 -2.63
C LEU A 38 7.00 9.16 -1.13
N PHE A 39 7.97 9.55 -0.31
CA PHE A 39 7.79 9.62 1.15
C PHE A 39 6.79 10.72 1.55
N ARG A 40 6.69 11.81 0.78
CA ARG A 40 5.72 12.89 1.03
C ARG A 40 4.30 12.43 0.76
N GLN A 41 4.10 11.73 -0.35
CA GLN A 41 2.79 11.18 -0.71
C GLN A 41 2.39 10.06 0.26
N GLU A 42 3.32 9.16 0.60
CA GLU A 42 3.11 8.11 1.62
C GLU A 42 2.79 8.70 3.00
N TRP A 43 3.39 9.83 3.39
CA TRP A 43 3.01 10.49 4.63
C TRP A 43 1.53 10.88 4.66
N TYR A 44 0.99 11.42 3.57
CA TYR A 44 -0.43 11.72 3.49
C TYR A 44 -1.27 10.43 3.52
N ILE A 45 -0.92 9.45 2.69
CA ILE A 45 -1.64 8.18 2.53
C ILE A 45 -1.72 7.44 3.86
N VAL A 46 -0.58 7.10 4.46
CA VAL A 46 -0.53 6.30 5.69
C VAL A 46 -1.23 7.02 6.85
N ASN A 47 -1.20 8.36 6.91
CA ASN A 47 -1.94 9.11 7.94
C ASN A 47 -3.45 8.87 7.84
N HIS A 48 -3.99 8.81 6.62
CA HIS A 48 -5.42 8.63 6.39
C HIS A 48 -5.80 7.15 6.41
N ASP A 49 -4.90 6.25 6.03
CA ASP A 49 -5.11 4.80 6.07
C ASP A 49 -5.23 4.31 7.51
N VAL A 50 -4.40 4.78 8.45
CA VAL A 50 -4.56 4.50 9.89
C VAL A 50 -5.98 4.80 10.38
N ARG A 51 -6.57 5.92 9.95
CA ARG A 51 -7.94 6.31 10.33
C ARG A 51 -8.99 5.42 9.67
N SER A 52 -8.80 5.10 8.40
CA SER A 52 -9.69 4.22 7.65
C SER A 52 -9.71 2.81 8.25
N ILE A 53 -8.54 2.26 8.58
CA ILE A 53 -8.42 0.94 9.22
C ILE A 53 -8.99 0.97 10.65
N ALA A 54 -8.81 2.06 11.40
CA ALA A 54 -9.46 2.20 12.71
C ALA A 54 -11.00 2.18 12.61
N ILE A 55 -11.57 2.77 11.55
CA ILE A 55 -13.01 2.66 11.27
C ILE A 55 -13.39 1.22 10.95
N MET A 56 -12.63 0.52 10.09
CA MET A 56 -12.86 -0.90 9.78
C MET A 56 -12.83 -1.76 11.05
N PHE A 57 -11.80 -1.57 11.89
CA PHE A 57 -11.66 -2.24 13.19
C PHE A 57 -12.87 -2.01 14.11
N SER A 58 -13.35 -0.76 14.20
CA SER A 58 -14.52 -0.42 15.04
C SER A 58 -15.84 -1.07 14.59
N ARG A 59 -15.90 -1.54 13.33
CA ARG A 59 -17.08 -2.14 12.71
C ARG A 59 -16.99 -3.67 12.63
N ALA A 60 -15.85 -4.25 12.99
CA ALA A 60 -15.62 -5.68 12.99
C ALA A 60 -16.64 -6.42 13.87
N GLN A 61 -17.18 -7.52 13.36
CA GLN A 61 -18.23 -8.28 14.04
C GLN A 61 -17.74 -9.61 14.60
N TYR A 62 -16.60 -10.10 14.11
CA TYR A 62 -16.04 -11.39 14.48
C TYR A 62 -14.62 -11.25 15.01
N GLU A 63 -14.19 -12.18 15.87
CA GLU A 63 -12.85 -12.16 16.49
C GLU A 63 -11.72 -12.12 15.46
N GLU A 64 -11.85 -12.88 14.37
CA GLU A 64 -10.89 -12.87 13.26
C GLU A 64 -10.78 -11.52 12.55
N GLU A 65 -11.89 -10.78 12.43
CA GLU A 65 -11.89 -9.44 11.86
C GLU A 65 -11.21 -8.45 12.79
N LEU A 66 -11.46 -8.57 14.09
CA LEU A 66 -10.77 -7.77 15.12
C LEU A 66 -9.26 -8.02 15.06
N GLU A 67 -8.83 -9.28 15.03
CA GLU A 67 -7.40 -9.64 14.91
C GLU A 67 -6.78 -9.05 13.63
N PHE A 68 -7.46 -9.24 12.50
CA PHE A 68 -6.98 -8.78 11.19
C PHE A 68 -6.82 -7.26 11.14
N PHE A 69 -7.88 -6.50 11.45
CA PHE A 69 -7.85 -5.05 11.35
C PHE A 69 -6.97 -4.42 12.43
N TYR A 70 -6.88 -5.02 13.62
CA TYR A 70 -5.94 -4.56 14.65
C TYR A 70 -4.49 -4.69 14.17
N LYS A 71 -4.13 -5.82 13.56
CA LYS A 71 -2.80 -6.04 13.01
C LYS A 71 -2.49 -5.09 11.86
N ALA A 72 -3.44 -4.88 10.95
CA ALA A 72 -3.31 -3.90 9.86
C ALA A 72 -3.07 -2.48 10.42
N LEU A 73 -3.86 -2.08 11.43
CA LEU A 73 -3.75 -0.79 12.09
C LEU A 73 -2.38 -0.59 12.75
N GLN A 74 -1.87 -1.62 13.42
CA GLN A 74 -0.53 -1.59 14.02
C GLN A 74 0.56 -1.43 12.96
N GLY A 75 0.42 -2.10 11.82
CA GLY A 75 1.34 -1.98 10.68
C GLY A 75 1.46 -0.54 10.20
N ASP A 76 0.33 0.08 9.84
CA ASP A 76 0.32 1.46 9.33
C ASP A 76 0.73 2.48 10.40
N TYR A 77 0.33 2.27 11.65
CA TYR A 77 0.76 3.14 12.74
C TYR A 77 2.29 3.09 12.94
N ASN A 78 2.90 1.90 12.84
CA ASN A 78 4.36 1.77 12.89
C ASN A 78 5.01 2.43 11.65
N ALA A 79 4.43 2.28 10.46
CA ALA A 79 4.91 2.91 9.25
C ALA A 79 4.93 4.45 9.35
N LEU A 80 3.93 5.07 10.01
CA LEU A 80 3.94 6.51 10.30
C LEU A 80 5.16 6.95 11.11
N TRP A 81 5.56 6.18 12.11
CA TRP A 81 6.74 6.49 12.92
C TRP A 81 8.03 6.43 12.12
N LEU A 82 8.10 5.55 11.12
CA LEU A 82 9.25 5.44 10.21
C LEU A 82 9.31 6.58 9.19
N LEU A 83 8.14 7.09 8.75
CA LEU A 83 8.06 8.22 7.82
C LEU A 83 8.37 9.56 8.48
N LYS A 84 7.93 9.76 9.74
CA LYS A 84 8.00 11.04 10.45
C LYS A 84 9.37 11.73 10.41
N PRO A 85 10.51 11.05 10.60
CA PRO A 85 11.83 11.69 10.53
C PRO A 85 12.24 12.13 9.13
N ILE A 86 11.68 11.54 8.07
CA ILE A 86 12.00 11.84 6.67
C ILE A 86 11.28 13.12 6.23
N ILE A 87 10.01 13.26 6.62
CA ILE A 87 9.14 14.38 6.22
C ILE A 87 9.15 15.56 7.19
N LYS A 88 9.92 15.47 8.28
CA LYS A 88 9.96 16.49 9.32
C LYS A 88 10.31 17.84 8.69
N ASP A 89 9.56 18.87 9.07
CA ASP A 89 9.76 20.26 8.63
C ASP A 89 9.55 20.49 7.12
N GLN A 90 8.93 19.54 6.41
CA GLN A 90 8.55 19.68 5.00
C GLN A 90 7.08 20.08 4.85
N GLU A 91 6.79 20.96 3.87
CA GLU A 91 5.43 21.21 3.44
C GLU A 91 4.94 20.02 2.60
N ILE A 92 3.84 19.40 3.03
CA ILE A 92 3.27 18.25 2.33
C ILE A 92 2.07 18.73 1.51
N LYS A 93 2.25 18.72 0.19
CA LYS A 93 1.17 18.98 -0.77
C LYS A 93 0.75 17.66 -1.43
N PRO A 94 -0.42 17.10 -1.07
CA PRO A 94 -0.86 15.84 -1.65
C PRO A 94 -1.12 16.01 -3.15
N ASN A 95 -0.59 15.09 -3.95
CA ASN A 95 -0.95 14.94 -5.34
C ASN A 95 -2.26 14.12 -5.40
N PRO A 96 -3.34 14.65 -6.01
CA PRO A 96 -4.62 13.93 -6.08
C PRO A 96 -4.53 12.55 -6.72
N VAL A 97 -3.61 12.36 -7.68
CA VAL A 97 -3.40 11.07 -8.35
C VAL A 97 -2.71 10.08 -7.41
N SER A 98 -1.63 10.51 -6.74
CA SER A 98 -0.89 9.66 -5.78
C SER A 98 -1.79 9.25 -4.60
N THR A 99 -2.65 10.15 -4.16
CA THR A 99 -3.49 9.97 -2.96
C THR A 99 -4.88 9.40 -3.25
N ALA A 100 -5.19 9.07 -4.51
CA ALA A 100 -6.52 8.57 -4.87
C ALA A 100 -6.87 7.26 -4.13
N TYR A 101 -5.88 6.38 -3.93
CA TYR A 101 -6.02 5.14 -3.19
C TYR A 101 -6.62 5.36 -1.79
N THR A 102 -6.04 6.28 -0.99
CA THR A 102 -6.46 6.45 0.41
C THR A 102 -7.89 6.98 0.52
N HIS A 103 -8.35 7.79 -0.45
CA HIS A 103 -9.75 8.23 -0.51
C HIS A 103 -10.70 7.07 -0.82
N TYR A 104 -10.29 6.14 -1.69
CA TYR A 104 -11.05 4.92 -1.93
C TYR A 104 -11.04 3.99 -0.71
N LEU A 105 -9.91 3.89 0.01
CA LEU A 105 -9.83 3.13 1.25
C LEU A 105 -10.77 3.68 2.33
N ALA A 106 -10.88 5.00 2.45
CA ALA A 106 -11.86 5.65 3.32
C ALA A 106 -13.31 5.32 2.93
N TRP A 107 -13.61 5.25 1.64
CA TRP A 107 -14.91 4.77 1.15
C TRP A 107 -15.15 3.30 1.53
N LEU A 108 -14.16 2.42 1.34
CA LEU A 108 -14.26 1.01 1.75
C LEU A 108 -14.49 0.85 3.25
N ALA A 109 -13.83 1.66 4.07
CA ALA A 109 -13.98 1.63 5.52
C ALA A 109 -15.43 1.86 5.97
N LEU A 110 -16.14 2.75 5.27
CA LEU A 110 -17.50 3.14 5.61
C LEU A 110 -18.56 2.23 4.96
N TYR A 111 -18.33 1.83 3.72
CA TYR A 111 -19.40 1.28 2.86
C TYR A 111 -19.20 -0.18 2.44
N ALA A 112 -17.99 -0.73 2.53
CA ALA A 112 -17.73 -2.13 2.17
C ALA A 112 -17.98 -3.08 3.35
N ASN A 113 -18.13 -4.36 3.06
CA ASN A 113 -18.13 -5.42 4.07
C ASN A 113 -16.70 -5.82 4.46
N SER A 114 -16.53 -6.50 5.60
CA SER A 114 -15.21 -6.91 6.11
C SER A 114 -14.45 -7.80 5.14
N GLY A 115 -15.13 -8.61 4.33
CA GLY A 115 -14.50 -9.42 3.29
C GLY A 115 -13.89 -8.58 2.16
N GLU A 116 -14.62 -7.59 1.64
CA GLU A 116 -14.09 -6.66 0.64
C GLU A 116 -12.92 -5.83 1.19
N GLN A 117 -13.02 -5.39 2.45
CA GLN A 117 -11.96 -4.65 3.15
C GLN A 117 -10.69 -5.50 3.33
N ALA A 118 -10.84 -6.76 3.75
CA ALA A 118 -9.72 -7.67 3.92
C ALA A 118 -8.99 -7.94 2.58
N ILE A 119 -9.73 -8.12 1.49
CA ILE A 119 -9.12 -8.27 0.16
C ILE A 119 -8.39 -7.00 -0.27
N ALA A 120 -8.98 -5.82 -0.04
CA ALA A 120 -8.36 -4.55 -0.40
C ALA A 120 -7.02 -4.32 0.30
N LEU A 121 -6.91 -4.70 1.59
CA LEU A 121 -5.69 -4.51 2.40
C LEU A 121 -4.61 -5.56 2.16
N THR A 122 -4.89 -6.63 1.40
CA THR A 122 -3.96 -7.76 1.25
C THR A 122 -3.52 -8.01 -0.19
N VAL A 123 -4.38 -7.74 -1.16
CA VAL A 123 -4.16 -8.23 -2.53
C VAL A 123 -2.88 -7.71 -3.17
N ASN A 124 -2.53 -6.45 -2.93
CA ASN A 124 -1.40 -5.77 -3.56
C ASN A 124 -0.08 -5.92 -2.80
N LEU A 125 -0.10 -6.40 -1.55
CA LEU A 125 1.07 -6.46 -0.67
C LEU A 125 2.31 -7.10 -1.32
N PRO A 126 2.22 -8.21 -2.09
CA PRO A 126 3.41 -8.79 -2.71
C PRO A 126 4.07 -7.90 -3.77
N VAL A 127 3.25 -7.21 -4.57
CA VAL A 127 3.73 -6.31 -5.62
C VAL A 127 4.33 -5.05 -4.99
N TRP A 128 3.60 -4.48 -4.02
CA TRP A 128 4.04 -3.31 -3.27
C TRP A 128 5.37 -3.56 -2.55
N ALA A 129 5.46 -4.65 -1.76
CA ALA A 129 6.64 -4.99 -0.98
C ALA A 129 7.88 -5.21 -1.86
N GLU A 130 7.73 -5.85 -3.03
CA GLU A 130 8.84 -6.03 -3.96
C GLU A 130 9.33 -4.69 -4.53
N ASN A 131 8.40 -3.81 -4.91
CA ASN A 131 8.74 -2.50 -5.44
C ASN A 131 9.37 -1.59 -4.38
N THR A 132 8.82 -1.53 -3.16
CA THR A 132 9.41 -0.72 -2.08
C THR A 132 10.79 -1.23 -1.69
N ARG A 133 11.01 -2.56 -1.67
CA ARG A 133 12.34 -3.15 -1.46
C ARG A 133 13.33 -2.71 -2.53
N ARG A 134 12.94 -2.72 -3.80
CA ARG A 134 13.80 -2.25 -4.91
C ARG A 134 14.09 -0.75 -4.82
N VAL A 135 13.10 0.06 -4.45
CA VAL A 135 13.30 1.50 -4.17
C VAL A 135 14.29 1.70 -3.03
N ALA A 136 14.17 0.95 -1.93
CA ALA A 136 15.10 1.02 -0.81
C ALA A 136 16.53 0.69 -1.23
N ASP A 137 16.70 -0.42 -1.96
CA ASP A 137 18.01 -0.86 -2.46
C ASP A 137 18.63 0.19 -3.38
N ALA A 138 17.84 0.82 -4.26
CA ALA A 138 18.32 1.87 -5.16
C ALA A 138 18.70 3.16 -4.41
N LEU A 139 17.88 3.60 -3.44
CA LEU A 139 18.16 4.77 -2.61
C LEU A 139 19.46 4.61 -1.80
N GLU A 140 19.65 3.45 -1.19
CA GLU A 140 20.86 3.14 -0.41
C GLU A 140 22.10 3.09 -1.32
N LYS A 141 22.05 2.34 -2.42
CA LYS A 141 23.22 2.08 -3.28
C LYS A 141 23.60 3.28 -4.17
N ASN A 142 22.61 3.96 -4.75
CA ASN A 142 22.86 4.96 -5.79
C ASN A 142 22.86 6.40 -5.27
N TYR A 143 22.18 6.64 -4.15
CA TYR A 143 21.97 7.98 -3.58
C TYR A 143 22.54 8.13 -2.16
N ASN A 144 23.08 7.07 -1.55
CA ASN A 144 23.55 7.06 -0.15
C ASN A 144 22.48 7.49 0.86
N PHE A 145 21.20 7.30 0.52
CA PHE A 145 20.08 7.63 1.40
C PHE A 145 19.78 6.44 2.31
N THR A 146 19.86 6.64 3.62
CA THR A 146 19.83 5.54 4.62
C THR A 146 18.52 5.43 5.40
N GLN A 147 17.61 6.40 5.28
CA GLN A 147 16.31 6.38 5.97
C GLN A 147 15.26 5.55 5.20
N THR A 148 15.58 4.29 4.90
CA THR A 148 14.77 3.39 4.06
C THR A 148 13.91 2.39 4.84
N GLN A 149 13.90 2.49 6.17
CA GLN A 149 13.22 1.53 7.06
C GLN A 149 11.73 1.39 6.74
N PHE A 150 11.05 2.49 6.40
CA PHE A 150 9.66 2.47 5.96
C PHE A 150 9.45 1.53 4.75
N LEU A 151 10.29 1.67 3.72
CA LEU A 151 10.19 0.86 2.50
C LEU A 151 10.45 -0.63 2.74
N ARG A 152 11.20 -0.95 3.80
CA ARG A 152 11.53 -2.32 4.23
C ARG A 152 10.53 -2.90 5.23
N ALA A 153 9.58 -2.10 5.73
CA ALA A 153 8.61 -2.54 6.74
C ALA A 153 7.53 -3.47 6.17
N PHE A 154 7.30 -3.41 4.86
CA PHE A 154 6.32 -4.23 4.17
C PHE A 154 6.88 -5.65 4.00
N SER A 155 6.42 -6.57 4.85
CA SER A 155 6.71 -8.01 4.72
C SER A 155 5.42 -8.79 4.49
N ILE A 156 5.50 -9.85 3.69
CA ILE A 156 4.38 -10.73 3.41
C ILE A 156 4.29 -11.73 4.56
N ASP A 157 3.24 -11.63 5.38
CA ASP A 157 2.92 -12.62 6.39
C ASP A 157 1.84 -13.58 5.86
N PRO A 158 2.17 -14.86 5.58
CA PRO A 158 1.20 -15.84 5.09
C PRO A 158 -0.04 -15.97 5.98
N LYS A 159 0.12 -15.85 7.30
CA LYS A 159 -1.01 -15.94 8.24
C LYS A 159 -1.98 -14.77 8.08
N PHE A 160 -1.46 -13.59 7.71
CA PHE A 160 -2.30 -12.43 7.43
C PHE A 160 -3.13 -12.65 6.15
N GLU A 161 -2.54 -13.25 5.11
CA GLU A 161 -3.28 -13.59 3.89
C GLU A 161 -4.33 -14.68 4.11
N GLU A 162 -4.00 -15.73 4.87
CA GLU A 162 -4.94 -16.78 5.25
C GLU A 162 -6.13 -16.21 6.04
N LEU A 163 -5.88 -15.27 6.95
CA LEU A 163 -6.92 -14.59 7.72
C LEU A 163 -7.82 -13.74 6.81
N ALA A 164 -7.24 -13.03 5.84
CA ALA A 164 -8.02 -12.28 4.85
C ALA A 164 -8.95 -13.19 4.03
N GLU A 165 -8.47 -14.35 3.58
CA GLU A 165 -9.29 -15.31 2.85
C GLU A 165 -10.43 -15.88 3.71
N ARG A 166 -10.14 -16.20 4.98
CA ARG A 166 -11.17 -16.67 5.93
C ARG A 166 -12.24 -15.62 6.16
N ILE A 167 -11.87 -14.36 6.38
CA ILE A 167 -12.83 -13.26 6.51
C ILE A 167 -13.64 -13.13 5.23
N ALA A 168 -13.00 -13.08 4.07
CA ALA A 168 -13.69 -12.94 2.80
C ALA A 168 -14.68 -14.07 2.52
N SER A 169 -14.38 -15.31 2.88
CA SER A 169 -15.27 -16.47 2.68
C SER A 169 -16.64 -16.35 3.39
N ARG A 170 -16.77 -15.46 4.37
CA ARG A 170 -18.02 -15.21 5.12
C ARG A 170 -18.98 -14.27 4.42
N TYR A 171 -18.49 -13.50 3.45
CA TYR A 171 -19.26 -12.46 2.80
C TYR A 171 -19.49 -12.82 1.33
N ARG A 172 -20.46 -12.14 0.72
CA ARG A 172 -20.51 -12.00 -0.73
C ARG A 172 -19.93 -10.62 -1.04
N GLY A 173 -18.88 -10.58 -1.85
CA GLY A 173 -18.17 -9.35 -2.17
C GLY A 173 -17.72 -9.32 -3.63
N ARG A 174 -17.46 -8.11 -4.12
CA ARG A 174 -16.95 -7.86 -5.47
C ARG A 174 -15.43 -7.98 -5.48
N TYR A 175 -14.92 -9.15 -5.08
CA TYR A 175 -13.51 -9.30 -4.71
C TYR A 175 -12.56 -9.01 -5.86
N TYR A 176 -12.91 -9.43 -7.08
CA TYR A 176 -12.09 -9.13 -8.25
C TYR A 176 -12.10 -7.63 -8.58
N GLU A 177 -13.26 -6.99 -8.55
CA GLU A 177 -13.40 -5.56 -8.86
C GLU A 177 -12.68 -4.68 -7.82
N ILE A 178 -12.79 -5.03 -6.54
CA ILE A 178 -12.02 -4.39 -5.47
C ILE A 178 -10.52 -4.57 -5.75
N ALA A 179 -10.07 -5.80 -5.98
CA ALA A 179 -8.66 -6.07 -6.19
C ALA A 179 -8.08 -5.37 -7.43
N TYR A 180 -8.83 -5.39 -8.53
CA TYR A 180 -8.48 -4.66 -9.75
C TYR A 180 -8.35 -3.16 -9.45
N THR A 181 -9.31 -2.57 -8.75
CA THR A 181 -9.32 -1.15 -8.40
C THR A 181 -8.11 -0.78 -7.53
N ILE A 182 -7.79 -1.59 -6.52
CA ILE A 182 -6.63 -1.37 -5.63
C ILE A 182 -5.33 -1.41 -6.43
N GLN A 183 -5.16 -2.41 -7.29
CA GLN A 183 -3.96 -2.56 -8.09
C GLN A 183 -3.85 -1.47 -9.17
N SER A 184 -4.97 -0.99 -9.71
CA SER A 184 -5.00 0.17 -10.61
C SER A 184 -4.60 1.46 -9.91
N TYR A 185 -5.04 1.68 -8.67
CA TYR A 185 -4.59 2.82 -7.88
C TYR A 185 -3.09 2.75 -7.57
N GLU A 186 -2.54 1.58 -7.31
CA GLU A 186 -1.08 1.42 -7.16
C GLU A 186 -0.35 1.82 -8.46
N LEU A 187 -0.82 1.39 -9.63
CA LEU A 187 -0.23 1.83 -10.90
C LEU A 187 -0.31 3.36 -11.06
N MET A 188 -1.47 3.97 -10.76
CA MET A 188 -1.65 5.43 -10.80
C MET A 188 -0.70 6.15 -9.83
N PHE A 189 -0.46 5.59 -8.65
CA PHE A 189 0.51 6.12 -7.71
C PHE A 189 1.91 6.15 -8.34
N TRP A 190 2.37 5.04 -8.91
CA TRP A 190 3.68 5.00 -9.55
C TRP A 190 3.78 5.95 -10.75
N ASP A 191 2.74 6.03 -11.59
CA ASP A 191 2.67 6.96 -12.73
C ASP A 191 2.83 8.41 -12.28
N SER A 192 2.17 8.78 -11.17
CA SER A 192 2.22 10.14 -10.61
C SER A 192 3.59 10.57 -10.10
N LEU A 193 4.49 9.61 -9.81
CA LEU A 193 5.86 9.88 -9.39
C LEU A 193 6.82 10.11 -10.56
N ILE A 194 6.40 9.85 -11.81
CA ILE A 194 7.19 10.18 -13.01
C ILE A 194 6.80 11.54 -13.56
N SER A 195 5.50 11.84 -13.59
CA SER A 195 4.96 13.12 -14.08
C SER A 195 5.53 14.32 -13.34
#